data_AF-A0A395UV06-F1
#
_entry.id   AF-A0A395UV06-F1
#
_cell.length_a   1.000
_cell.length_b   1.000
_cell.length_c   1.000
_cell.angle_alpha   90.00
_cell.angle_beta   90.00
_cell.angle_gamma   90.00
#
_symmetry.space_group_name_H-M   'P 1'
#
loop_
_entity.id
_entity.type
_entity.pdbx_description
1 polymer ?
#
loop_
_entity_poly.entity_id
_entity_poly.type
_entity_poly.pdbx_seq_one_letter_code
_entity_poly.pdbx_strand_id
1 'polypeptide(L)' 'MNDSRLKGIAVILFGILLSASSAEMNRTVLASWSDFPFTLIGIIVGIVGLVMVFKSNKE' A
#
# COMPACT_ATOMS: atom_id res chain seq x y z
N MET A 1 8.89 5.71 20.81
CA MET A 1 9.44 5.94 19.46
C MET A 1 8.62 7.08 18.87
N ASN A 2 9.22 8.18 18.41
CA ASN A 2 8.46 9.38 18.01
C ASN A 2 7.52 9.02 16.84
N ASP A 3 6.20 9.18 16.99
CA ASP A 3 5.21 8.62 16.06
C ASP A 3 5.39 9.07 14.61
N SER A 4 5.91 10.28 14.40
CA SER A 4 6.28 10.81 13.09
C SER A 4 7.32 9.94 12.37
N ARG A 5 8.26 9.33 13.10
CA ARG A 5 9.26 8.41 12.54
C ARG A 5 8.62 7.09 12.14
N LEU A 6 7.70 6.56 12.95
CA LEU A 6 6.98 5.31 12.65
C LEU A 6 6.07 5.46 11.43
N LYS A 7 5.37 6.59 11.32
CA LYS A 7 4.62 6.97 10.11
C LYS A 7 5.50 7.05 8.87
N GLY A 8 6.67 7.71 8.99
CA GLY A 8 7.63 7.80 7.90
C GLY A 8 8.11 6.42 7.43
N ILE A 9 8.44 5.53 8.37
CA ILE A 9 8.83 4.15 8.07
C ILE A 9 7.68 3.39 7.39
N ALA A 10 6.43 3.55 7.84
CA ALA A 10 5.28 2.90 7.22
C ALA A 10 5.06 3.32 5.75
N VAL A 11 5.22 4.61 5.44
CA VAL A 11 5.13 5.10 4.04
C VAL A 11 6.26 4.54 3.18
N ILE A 12 7.49 4.54 3.70
CA ILE A 12 8.65 4.02 2.96
C ILE A 12 8.47 2.52 2.67
N LEU A 13 8.07 1.73 3.67
CA LEU A 13 7.81 0.30 3.50
C LEU A 13 6.68 0.03 2.50
N PHE A 14 5.59 0.80 2.56
CA PHE A 14 4.51 0.70 1.59
C PHE A 14 4.98 1.04 0.17
N GLY A 15 5.77 2.11 -0.01
CA GLY A 15 6.30 2.48 -1.32
C GLY A 15 7.26 1.45 -1.91
N ILE A 16 8.08 0.80 -1.08
CA ILE A 16 8.96 -0.30 -1.50
C ILE A 16 8.13 -1.52 -1.93
N LEU A 17 7.11 -1.90 -1.13
CA LEU A 17 6.19 -2.99 -1.48
C LEU A 17 5.44 -2.72 -2.79
N LEU A 18 5.00 -1.47 -3.00
CA LEU A 18 4.33 -1.06 -4.24
C LEU A 18 5.28 -1.15 -5.44
N SER A 19 6.55 -0.74 -5.25
CA SER A 19 7.57 -0.78 -6.30
C SER A 19 7.97 -2.21 -6.64
N ALA A 20 8.10 -3.09 -5.64
CA ALA A 20 8.37 -4.52 -5.85
C ALA A 20 7.20 -5.21 -6.57
N SER A 21 5.96 -4.81 -6.27
CA SER A 21 4.76 -5.33 -6.92
C SER A 21 4.54 -4.78 -8.33
N SER A 22 5.08 -3.60 -8.67
CA SER A 22 4.78 -2.86 -9.92
C SER A 22 4.98 -3.67 -11.22
N ALA A 23 5.97 -4.56 -11.29
CA ALA A 23 6.23 -5.41 -12.45
C ALA A 23 5.11 -6.44 -12.69
N GLU A 24 4.51 -6.97 -11.61
CA GLU A 24 3.34 -7.84 -11.65
C GLU A 24 2.04 -7.03 -11.77
N MET A 25 1.92 -5.91 -11.06
CA MET A 25 0.76 -5.02 -11.08
C MET A 25 0.47 -4.50 -12.49
N ASN A 26 1.49 -4.07 -13.24
CA ASN A 26 1.29 -3.54 -14.59
C ASN A 26 0.84 -4.64 -15.58
N ARG A 27 1.27 -5.89 -15.39
CA ARG A 27 0.82 -7.04 -16.18
C ARG A 27 -0.58 -7.50 -15.79
N THR A 28 -0.87 -7.57 -14.50
CA THR A 28 -2.17 -8.01 -13.99
C THR A 28 -3.28 -7.00 -14.29
N VAL A 29 -2.99 -5.70 -14.13
CA VAL A 29 -3.95 -4.62 -14.41
C VAL A 29 -4.28 -4.49 -15.90
N LEU A 30 -3.30 -4.67 -16.79
CA LEU A 30 -3.51 -4.51 -18.23
C LEU A 30 -3.85 -5.82 -18.97
N ALA A 31 -3.45 -6.99 -18.45
CA ALA A 31 -3.55 -8.26 -19.19
C ALA A 31 -4.39 -9.36 -18.51
N SER A 32 -4.72 -9.25 -17.21
CA SER A 32 -5.41 -10.33 -16.47
C SER A 32 -6.62 -9.83 -15.68
N TRP A 33 -7.80 -9.82 -16.33
CA TRP A 33 -9.09 -9.44 -15.72
C TRP A 33 -9.50 -10.30 -14.51
N SER A 34 -8.96 -11.51 -14.39
CA SER A 34 -9.21 -12.46 -13.29
C SER A 34 -8.50 -12.04 -11.99
N ASP A 35 -7.26 -11.58 -12.09
CA ASP A 35 -6.40 -11.29 -10.93
C ASP A 35 -6.49 -9.81 -10.50
N PHE A 36 -6.97 -8.96 -11.41
CA PHE A 36 -7.27 -7.55 -11.18
C PHE A 36 -8.05 -7.25 -9.89
N PRO A 37 -9.18 -7.90 -9.57
CA PRO A 37 -9.93 -7.59 -8.35
C PRO A 37 -9.13 -7.84 -7.07
N PHE A 38 -8.32 -8.90 -7.01
CA PHE A 38 -7.51 -9.23 -5.83
C PHE A 38 -6.34 -8.25 -5.66
N THR A 39 -5.65 -7.92 -6.74
CA THR A 39 -4.60 -6.89 -6.72
C THR A 39 -5.16 -5.54 -6.32
N LEU A 40 -6.34 -5.16 -6.83
CA LEU A 40 -7.01 -3.90 -6.48
C LEU A 40 -7.40 -3.86 -4.99
N ILE A 41 -7.93 -4.96 -4.44
CA ILE A 41 -8.23 -5.08 -3.01
C ILE A 41 -6.97 -4.92 -2.17
N GLY A 42 -5.85 -5.54 -2.55
CA GLY A 42 -4.57 -5.40 -1.86
C GLY A 42 -4.07 -3.95 -1.81
N ILE A 43 -4.18 -3.22 -2.93
CA ILE A 43 -3.84 -1.79 -3.00
C ILE A 43 -4.75 -0.96 -2.09
N ILE A 44 -6.06 -1.18 -2.13
CA ILE A 44 -7.04 -0.45 -1.30
C ILE A 44 -6.77 -0.70 0.19
N VAL A 45 -6.58 -1.96 0.60
CA VAL A 45 -6.29 -2.32 1.99
C VAL A 45 -4.98 -1.70 2.45
N GLY A 46 -3.95 -1.68 1.61
CA GLY A 46 -2.67 -1.02 1.91
C GLY A 46 -2.80 0.49 2.10
N ILE A 47 -3.57 1.17 1.25
CA ILE A 47 -3.87 2.60 1.39
C ILE A 47 -4.67 2.88 2.67
N VAL A 48 -5.69 2.06 2.97
CA VAL A 48 -6.49 2.19 4.20
C VAL A 48 -5.64 1.99 5.45
N GLY A 49 -4.74 0.99 5.44
CA GLY A 49 -3.79 0.75 6.52
C GLY A 49 -2.86 1.94 6.75
N LEU A 50 -2.34 2.56 5.68
CA LEU A 50 -1.59 3.81 5.78
C LEU A 50 -2.44 4.93 6.38
N VAL A 51 -3.66 5.16 5.87
CA VAL A 51 -4.55 6.20 6.41
C VAL A 51 -4.84 5.98 7.89
N MET A 52 -5.00 4.72 8.33
CA MET A 52 -5.21 4.38 9.74
C MET A 52 -3.96 4.68 10.59
N VAL A 53 -2.77 4.34 10.12
CA VAL A 53 -1.49 4.72 10.77
C VAL A 53 -1.34 6.24 10.89
N PHE A 54 -1.78 6.98 9.88
CA PHE A 54 -1.77 8.45 9.90
C PHE A 54 -2.86 9.06 10.80
N LYS A 55 -4.05 8.47 10.84
CA LYS A 55 -5.19 8.90 11.67
C LYS A 55 -5.04 8.55 13.14
N SER A 56 -4.43 7.41 13.48
CA SER A 56 -4.23 6.94 14.87
C SER A 56 -3.25 7.80 15.68
N ASN A 57 -2.78 8.90 15.08
CA ASN A 57 -1.83 9.88 15.60
C ASN A 57 -2.43 11.28 15.69
N LYS A 58 -3.73 11.39 15.44
CA LYS A 58 -4.54 12.53 15.82
C LYS A 58 -5.09 12.12 17.19
N GLU A 59 -4.63 12.81 18.22
CA GLU A 59 -5.01 12.62 19.64
C GLU A 59 -6.49 12.25 19.84
#